data_AF-G5GMH6-F1
#
_entry.id   AF-G5GMH6-F1
#
_cell.length_a   1.000
_cell.length_b   1.000
_cell.length_c   1.000
_cell.angle_alpha   90.00
_cell.angle_beta   90.00
_cell.angle_gamma   90.00
#
_symmetry.space_group_name_H-M   'P 1'
#
loop_
_entity.id
_entity.type
_entity.pdbx_description
1 polymer ?
#
loop_
_entity_poly.entity_id
_entity_poly.type
_entity_poly.pdbx_seq_one_letter_code
_entity_poly.pdbx_strand_id
1 'polypeptide(L)' 'MHIKKILHQYRRDFRALFICENCEHECEMLGYDDAYFHAKVIPDKVCPKCGKTEREIDPNYRPLTTKYPEWMQL' A
#
# COMPACT_ATOMS: atom_id res chain seq x y z
N MET A 1 -2.34 -6.15 0.11
CA MET A 1 -3.08 -5.32 -0.86
C MET A 1 -2.08 -4.38 -1.51
N HIS A 2 -2.08 -4.18 -2.83
CA HIS A 2 -1.14 -3.28 -3.49
C HIS A 2 -1.84 -2.03 -4.02
N ILE A 3 -1.09 -0.94 -4.17
CA ILE A 3 -1.61 0.30 -4.77
C ILE A 3 -1.76 0.07 -6.29
N LYS A 4 -2.99 0.10 -6.79
CA LYS A 4 -3.28 0.07 -8.23
C LYS A 4 -3.06 1.44 -8.86
N LYS A 5 -3.59 2.49 -8.21
CA LYS A 5 -3.57 3.86 -8.72
C LYS A 5 -3.74 4.87 -7.59
N ILE A 6 -2.93 5.92 -7.58
CA ILE A 6 -3.14 7.08 -6.70
C ILE A 6 -4.14 8.01 -7.38
N LEU A 7 -5.26 8.31 -6.72
CA LEU A 7 -6.34 9.16 -7.23
C LEU A 7 -6.10 10.63 -6.91
N HIS A 8 -5.62 10.91 -5.71
CA HIS A 8 -5.37 12.25 -5.21
C HIS A 8 -4.21 12.20 -4.24
N GLN A 9 -3.31 13.18 -4.28
CA GLN A 9 -2.24 13.32 -3.30
C GLN A 9 -2.16 14.78 -2.89
N TYR A 10 -2.12 15.02 -1.58
CA TYR A 10 -1.90 16.33 -1.00
C TYR A 10 -0.91 16.20 0.16
N ARG A 11 0.29 16.75 -0.02
CA ARG A 11 1.42 16.61 0.91
C ARG A 11 1.80 15.13 1.12
N ARG A 12 1.78 14.64 2.35
CA ARG A 12 2.07 13.23 2.70
C ARG A 12 0.83 12.34 2.63
N ASP A 13 -0.36 12.94 2.65
CA ASP A 13 -1.61 12.21 2.55
C ASP A 13 -1.94 11.95 1.08
N PHE A 14 -2.31 10.72 0.74
CA PHE A 14 -2.81 10.38 -0.58
C PHE A 14 -4.02 9.47 -0.49
N ARG A 15 -4.91 9.58 -1.47
CA ARG A 15 -6.02 8.68 -1.69
C ARG A 15 -5.64 7.79 -2.86
N ALA A 16 -5.62 6.49 -2.62
CA ALA A 16 -5.26 5.50 -3.62
C ALA A 16 -6.31 4.40 -3.70
N LEU A 17 -6.46 3.87 -4.90
CA LEU A 17 -7.15 2.63 -5.16
C LEU A 17 -6.18 1.48 -4.90
N PHE A 18 -6.49 0.66 -3.91
CA PHE A 18 -5.78 -0.56 -3.60
C PHE A 18 -6.49 -1.73 -4.26
N ILE A 19 -5.74 -2.71 -4.75
CA ILE A 19 -6.29 -3.95 -5.29
C ILE A 19 -5.58 -5.15 -4.67
N CYS A 20 -6.31 -6.23 -4.47
CA CYS A 20 -5.76 -7.49 -3.98
C CYS A 20 -5.39 -8.40 -5.16
N GLU A 21 -4.15 -8.86 -5.28
CA GLU A 21 -3.74 -9.80 -6.36
C GLU A 21 -4.51 -11.13 -6.29
N ASN A 22 -4.81 -11.62 -5.08
CA ASN A 22 -5.47 -12.92 -4.94
C ASN A 22 -6.96 -12.95 -5.34
N CYS A 23 -7.68 -11.83 -5.26
CA CYS A 23 -9.13 -11.82 -5.50
C CYS A 23 -9.63 -10.63 -6.31
N GLU A 24 -8.71 -9.86 -6.89
CA GLU A 24 -8.93 -8.69 -7.76
C GLU A 24 -9.87 -7.64 -7.15
N HIS A 25 -9.97 -7.62 -5.82
CA HIS A 25 -10.88 -6.73 -5.13
C HIS A 25 -10.26 -5.35 -4.99
N GLU A 26 -10.98 -4.35 -5.46
CA GLU A 26 -10.58 -2.95 -5.47
C GLU A 26 -11.20 -2.22 -4.26
N CYS A 27 -10.38 -1.52 -3.49
CA CYS A 27 -10.82 -0.68 -2.39
C CYS A 27 -10.13 0.68 -2.48
N GLU A 28 -10.92 1.75 -2.42
CA GLU A 28 -10.37 3.09 -2.24
C GLU A 28 -10.04 3.32 -0.77
N MET A 29 -8.80 3.72 -0.48
CA MET A 29 -8.38 4.08 0.87
C MET A 29 -7.47 5.30 0.87
N LEU A 30 -7.44 5.97 2.01
CA LEU A 30 -6.46 7.00 2.33
C LEU A 30 -5.20 6.32 2.86
N GLY A 31 -4.05 6.85 2.46
CA GLY A 31 -2.72 6.37 2.84
C GLY A 31 -1.76 7.53 3.05
N TYR A 32 -0.63 7.21 3.67
CA TYR A 32 0.44 8.15 3.97
C TYR A 32 1.70 7.76 3.21
N ASP A 33 2.37 8.72 2.56
CA ASP A 33 3.62 8.54 1.81
C ASP A 33 4.81 8.50 2.79
N ASP A 34 4.79 7.52 3.69
CA ASP A 34 5.84 7.28 4.67
C ASP A 34 6.41 5.87 4.50
N ALA A 35 7.71 5.69 4.76
CA ALA A 35 8.40 4.40 4.59
C ALA A 35 7.76 3.27 5.40
N TYR A 36 7.27 3.57 6.61
CA TYR A 36 6.55 2.59 7.42
C TYR A 36 5.22 2.17 6.78
N PHE A 37 4.49 3.10 6.17
CA PHE A 37 3.21 2.79 5.54
C PHE A 37 3.41 1.86 4.34
N HIS A 38 4.39 2.16 3.49
CA HIS A 38 4.71 1.34 2.32
C HIS A 38 5.32 -0.01 2.68
N ALA A 39 6.21 -0.06 3.69
CA ALA A 39 6.92 -1.29 4.04
C ALA A 39 6.15 -2.22 4.99
N LYS A 40 5.28 -1.68 5.87
CA LYS A 40 4.50 -2.48 6.82
C LYS A 40 3.01 -2.43 6.55
N VAL A 41 2.41 -1.25 6.43
CA VAL A 41 0.94 -1.13 6.47
C VAL A 41 0.28 -1.68 5.20
N ILE A 42 0.82 -1.37 4.02
CA ILE A 42 0.30 -1.87 2.74
C ILE A 42 0.34 -3.42 2.65
N PRO A 43 1.47 -4.09 2.92
CA PRO A 43 1.53 -5.56 2.85
C PRO A 43 0.73 -6.26 3.96
N ASP A 44 0.65 -5.67 5.16
CA ASP A 44 -0.07 -6.22 6.31
C ASP A 44 -1.58 -5.95 6.25
N LYS A 45 -2.05 -5.13 5.29
CA LYS A 45 -3.48 -4.92 5.08
C LYS A 45 -4.18 -6.20 4.63
N VAL A 46 -5.09 -6.64 5.49
CA VAL A 46 -6.02 -7.74 5.23
C VAL A 46 -7.07 -7.30 4.22
N CYS A 47 -7.24 -8.05 3.14
CA CYS A 47 -8.33 -7.79 2.20
C CYS A 47 -9.68 -8.16 2.85
N PRO A 48 -10.70 -7.28 2.86
CA PRO A 48 -11.99 -7.56 3.48
C PRO A 48 -12.78 -8.67 2.77
N LYS A 49 -12.45 -8.99 1.51
CA LYS A 49 -13.16 -9.99 0.70
C LYS A 49 -12.59 -11.39 0.84
N CYS A 50 -11.25 -11.53 0.83
CA CYS A 50 -10.60 -12.84 0.91
C CYS A 50 -9.95 -13.12 2.27
N GLY A 51 -9.84 -12.12 3.15
CA GLY A 51 -9.24 -12.26 4.48
C GLY A 51 -7.72 -12.49 4.47
N LYS A 52 -7.07 -12.44 3.31
CA LYS A 52 -5.63 -12.68 3.16
C LYS A 52 -4.86 -11.36 3.08
N THR A 53 -3.65 -11.36 3.63
CA THR A 53 -2.67 -10.29 3.49
C THR A 53 -1.72 -10.57 2.32
N GLU A 54 -1.05 -9.53 1.80
CA GLU A 54 -0.05 -9.73 0.73
C GLU A 54 1.11 -10.60 1.20
N ARG A 55 1.42 -10.50 2.49
CA ARG A 55 2.41 -11.31 3.20
C ARG A 55 2.10 -12.81 3.22
N GLU A 56 0.82 -13.16 3.27
CA GLU A 56 0.36 -14.55 3.22
C GLU A 56 0.27 -15.09 1.78
N ILE A 57 0.03 -14.21 0.81
CA ILE A 57 -0.11 -14.58 -0.60
C ILE A 57 1.27 -14.79 -1.23
N ASP A 58 2.22 -13.89 -0.96
CA ASP A 58 3.57 -13.98 -1.50
C ASP A 58 4.63 -13.79 -0.40
N PRO A 59 5.34 -14.86 0.02
CA PRO A 59 6.39 -14.78 1.03
C PRO A 59 7.63 -14.00 0.55
N ASN A 60 7.71 -13.65 -0.74
CA ASN A 60 8.78 -12.85 -1.34
C ASN A 60 8.35 -11.42 -1.66
N TYR A 61 7.24 -10.93 -1.10
CA TYR A 61 6.80 -9.56 -1.32
C TYR A 61 7.89 -8.55 -0.96
N ARG A 62 8.48 -7.93 -1.99
CA ARG A 62 9.44 -6.84 -1.86
C ARG A 62 8.65 -5.53 -1.83
N PRO A 63 8.57 -4.84 -0.68
CA PRO A 63 7.93 -3.53 -0.65
C PRO A 63 8.65 -2.58 -1.61
N LEU A 64 7.88 -1.88 -2.44
CA LEU A 64 8.39 -0.80 -3.27
C LEU A 64 9.05 0.24 -2.37
N THR A 65 10.35 0.49 -2.57
CA THR A 65 11.11 1.47 -1.80
C THR A 65 10.50 2.85 -1.98
N THR A 66 10.52 3.68 -0.93
CA THR A 66 9.96 5.04 -1.00
C THR A 66 10.70 5.88 -2.03
N LYS A 67 9.93 6.70 -2.76
CA LYS A 67 10.48 7.62 -3.77
C LYS A 67 11.42 8.67 -3.18
N TYR A 68 11.22 9.04 -1.92
CA TYR A 68 12.09 9.94 -1.17
C TYR A 68 12.80 9.18 -0.06
N PRO A 69 14.12 9.38 0.11
CA PRO A 69 14.86 8.78 1.20
C PRO A 69 14.50 9.45 2.53
N GLU A 70 14.54 8.68 3.62
CA GLU A 70 14.08 9.09 4.98
C GLU A 70 14.70 10.39 5.51
N TRP A 71 15.85 10.83 4.98
CA TRP A 71 16.53 12.06 5.39
C TRP A 71 16.02 13.34 4.69
N MET A 72 15.09 13.22 3.74
CA MET A 72 14.57 14.36 3.00
C MET A 72 13.34 14.95 3.69
N GLN A 73 13.58 15.89 4.59
CA GLN A 73 12.53 16.67 5.26
C GLN A 73 12.21 17.91 4.40
N LEU A 74 11.06 17.91 3.72
CA LEU A 74 10.48 19.06 3.01
C LEU A 74 10.00 20.15 3.98
#